data_AF-A0A7S6S0Y5-F1
#
_entry.id   AF-A0A7S6S0Y5-F1
#
_cell.length_a   1.000
_cell.length_b   1.000
_cell.length_c   1.000
_cell.angle_alpha   90.00
_cell.angle_beta   90.00
_cell.angle_gamma   90.00
#
_symmetry.space_group_name_H-M   'P 1'
#
loop_
_entity.id
_entity.type
_entity.pdbx_description
1 polymer ?
#
loop_
_entity_poly.entity_id
_entity_poly.type
_entity_poly.pdbx_seq_one_letter_code
_entity_poly.pdbx_strand_id
1 'polypeptide(L)'
;MKSASAESTLIRAVSDGSPDAVMTKALEGFEEMCRRRGQDVPPRLRGAIYRLLASELEVNARMLQSSVADVARATIYNGELSSLTRDAEFASLHNTPAVFVRAAVNYPSDPKAFLRKVIATVSELERDPEFESLRETPGLFRHAAVNNPSDPKGFLRKVMATIAELESDPEFASLQRDTPGVLRQAAISYPSDPKGFLRKVIATVSELERDPEFESFGDTPSVFVRAAVNYPSDPKAFLRKVIATIPELESDPEFASLQQDTPWVLRQAAIGNPSDPKGFLRKVIATVAELESDPEFASLDDTPWALRYAAVNYPSDPKGFLRKVIATVAELESDPEFASLDDTPWALRHAAVNYPSDPKGFLRKVISTVAELERDPEFASLQRDTPGALRRAAISYPADPKGFLRKMIVTVAESEHDPELASSGATPGMIRHDVIRRPSDPRGLLRQMSQQAVTSEGASREGASWSDALLAQDTPGDGGRAR
;
A
#
# COMPACT_ATOMS: atom_id res chain seq x y z
N MET A 1 -32.03 29.40 -28.95
CA MET A 1 -31.21 30.18 -29.90
C MET A 1 -30.18 29.25 -30.52
N LYS A 2 -30.14 29.16 -31.85
CA LYS A 2 -29.25 28.26 -32.60
C LYS A 2 -27.79 28.72 -32.42
N SER A 3 -26.96 27.86 -31.84
CA SER A 3 -25.50 28.01 -31.87
C SER A 3 -25.04 27.92 -33.32
N ALA A 4 -24.64 29.06 -33.90
CA ALA A 4 -23.93 29.07 -35.17
C ALA A 4 -22.60 28.33 -34.95
N SER A 5 -22.48 27.14 -35.54
CA SER A 5 -21.24 26.37 -35.58
C SER A 5 -20.16 27.26 -36.20
N ALA A 6 -19.14 27.61 -35.42
CA ALA A 6 -17.92 28.19 -35.96
C ALA A 6 -17.30 27.13 -36.87
N GLU A 7 -17.57 27.25 -38.16
CA GLU A 7 -16.99 26.39 -39.20
C GLU A 7 -15.47 26.37 -39.01
N SER A 8 -14.93 25.16 -38.83
CA SER A 8 -13.53 24.97 -38.47
C SER A 8 -12.60 25.64 -39.48
N THR A 9 -11.51 26.23 -38.98
CA THR A 9 -10.47 26.90 -39.79
C THR A 9 -9.97 26.02 -40.93
N LEU A 10 -9.92 24.70 -40.74
CA LEU A 10 -9.53 23.71 -41.73
C LEU A 10 -10.59 23.54 -42.83
N ILE A 11 -11.87 23.42 -42.45
CA ILE A 11 -13.00 23.35 -43.39
C ILE A 11 -13.11 24.65 -44.22
N ARG A 12 -12.87 25.82 -43.59
CA ARG A 12 -12.79 27.11 -44.30
C ARG A 12 -11.60 27.16 -45.25
N ALA A 13 -10.41 26.75 -44.82
CA ALA A 13 -9.21 26.73 -45.65
C ALA A 13 -9.38 25.86 -46.92
N VAL A 14 -10.05 24.71 -46.81
CA VAL A 14 -10.41 23.88 -47.98
C VAL A 14 -11.45 24.58 -48.87
N SER A 15 -12.42 25.27 -48.27
CA SER A 15 -13.46 26.00 -49.01
C SER A 15 -12.93 27.22 -49.76
N ASP A 16 -11.93 27.88 -49.20
CA ASP A 16 -11.28 29.08 -49.75
C ASP A 16 -10.12 28.74 -50.71
N GLY A 17 -9.85 27.44 -50.93
CA GLY A 17 -8.79 26.97 -51.84
C GLY A 17 -7.36 27.17 -51.32
N SER A 18 -7.18 27.36 -50.01
CA SER A 18 -5.88 27.55 -49.35
C SER A 18 -5.66 26.54 -48.21
N PRO A 19 -5.72 25.21 -48.46
CA PRO A 19 -5.44 24.22 -47.43
C PRO A 19 -4.01 24.35 -46.90
N ASP A 20 -3.82 24.05 -45.61
CA ASP A 20 -2.47 24.00 -45.03
C ASP A 20 -1.66 22.83 -45.60
N ALA A 21 -0.34 22.83 -45.33
CA ALA A 21 0.57 21.82 -45.88
C ALA A 21 0.26 20.38 -45.45
N VAL A 22 -0.40 20.18 -44.30
CA VAL A 22 -0.80 18.86 -43.80
C VAL A 22 -2.00 18.37 -44.60
N MET A 23 -2.98 19.24 -44.83
CA MET A 23 -4.14 18.92 -45.63
C MET A 23 -3.82 18.68 -47.09
N THR A 24 -2.96 19.49 -47.70
CA THR A 24 -2.54 19.26 -49.08
C THR A 24 -1.98 17.85 -49.25
N LYS A 25 -1.11 17.40 -48.33
CA LYS A 25 -0.57 16.02 -48.35
C LYS A 25 -1.65 14.95 -48.13
N ALA A 26 -2.60 15.19 -47.23
CA ALA A 26 -3.70 14.25 -46.99
C ALA A 26 -4.63 14.13 -48.20
N LEU A 27 -4.94 15.24 -48.87
CA LEU A 27 -5.73 15.29 -50.09
C LEU A 27 -5.01 14.59 -51.25
N GLU A 28 -3.73 14.88 -51.47
CA GLU A 28 -2.89 14.19 -52.46
C GLU A 28 -2.85 12.68 -52.19
N GLY A 29 -2.67 12.28 -50.92
CA GLY A 29 -2.68 10.87 -50.53
C GLY A 29 -4.02 10.17 -50.77
N PHE A 30 -5.13 10.87 -50.53
CA PHE A 30 -6.47 10.38 -50.82
C PHE A 30 -6.68 10.22 -52.34
N GLU A 31 -6.32 11.22 -53.15
CA GLU A 31 -6.43 11.14 -54.61
C GLU A 31 -5.54 10.04 -55.20
N GLU A 32 -4.31 9.89 -54.69
CA GLU A 32 -3.41 8.78 -55.04
C GLU A 32 -4.05 7.42 -54.76
N MET A 33 -4.68 7.26 -53.60
CA MET A 33 -5.40 6.04 -53.23
C MET A 33 -6.57 5.77 -54.19
N CYS A 34 -7.39 6.77 -54.46
CA CYS A 34 -8.51 6.70 -55.40
C CYS A 34 -8.04 6.26 -56.80
N ARG A 35 -6.98 6.88 -57.32
CA ARG A 35 -6.39 6.55 -58.62
C ARG A 35 -5.87 5.12 -58.69
N ARG A 36 -5.16 4.63 -57.66
CA ARG A 36 -4.67 3.23 -57.60
C ARG A 36 -5.80 2.20 -57.62
N ARG A 37 -6.99 2.59 -57.16
CA ARG A 37 -8.20 1.74 -57.16
C ARG A 37 -9.05 1.92 -58.42
N GLY A 38 -8.59 2.68 -59.42
CA GLY A 38 -9.33 2.96 -60.66
C GLY A 38 -10.56 3.85 -60.45
N GLN A 39 -10.62 4.60 -59.34
CA GLN A 39 -11.71 5.50 -59.00
C GLN A 39 -11.20 6.93 -59.16
N ASP A 40 -11.43 7.57 -60.32
CA ASP A 40 -11.06 8.97 -60.48
C ASP A 40 -12.10 9.87 -59.79
N VAL A 41 -11.64 10.89 -59.07
CA VAL A 41 -12.51 11.82 -58.36
C VAL A 41 -12.94 12.91 -59.34
N PRO A 42 -14.23 12.99 -59.73
CA PRO A 42 -14.67 13.97 -60.72
C PRO A 42 -14.40 15.39 -60.21
N PRO A 43 -13.90 16.32 -61.05
CA PRO A 43 -13.56 17.68 -60.64
C PRO A 43 -14.69 18.42 -59.92
N ARG A 44 -15.93 18.20 -60.37
CA ARG A 44 -17.15 18.78 -59.77
C ARG A 44 -17.47 18.29 -58.35
N LEU A 45 -16.92 17.15 -57.93
CA LEU A 45 -17.16 16.55 -56.61
C LEU A 45 -16.00 16.76 -55.63
N ARG A 46 -14.79 17.11 -56.12
CA ARG A 46 -13.58 17.27 -55.29
C ARG A 46 -13.81 18.16 -54.07
N GLY A 47 -14.36 19.36 -54.27
CA GLY A 47 -14.60 20.30 -53.15
C GLY A 47 -15.58 19.79 -52.09
N ALA A 48 -16.55 18.95 -52.46
CA ALA A 48 -17.45 18.33 -51.48
C ALA A 48 -16.76 17.17 -50.74
N ILE A 49 -16.04 16.32 -51.46
CA ILE A 49 -15.32 15.17 -50.90
C ILE A 49 -14.19 15.63 -49.96
N TYR A 50 -13.46 16.66 -50.34
CA TYR A 50 -12.37 17.20 -49.52
C TYR A 50 -12.89 17.84 -48.23
N ARG A 51 -14.04 18.54 -48.27
CA ARG A 51 -14.69 19.05 -47.05
C ARG A 51 -15.13 17.93 -46.13
N LEU A 52 -15.67 16.84 -46.68
CA LEU A 52 -16.04 15.66 -45.90
C LEU A 52 -14.79 15.03 -45.24
N LEU A 53 -13.71 14.85 -46.00
CA LEU A 53 -12.45 14.31 -45.47
C LEU A 53 -11.85 15.23 -44.39
N ALA A 54 -11.84 16.55 -44.60
CA ALA A 54 -11.36 17.50 -43.60
C ALA A 54 -12.19 17.45 -42.30
N SER A 55 -13.51 17.34 -42.42
CA SER A 55 -14.39 17.15 -41.26
C SER A 55 -14.09 15.84 -40.51
N GLU A 56 -13.91 14.74 -41.24
CA GLU A 56 -13.61 13.43 -40.64
C GLU A 56 -12.26 13.43 -39.92
N LEU A 57 -11.26 14.06 -40.52
CA LEU A 57 -9.94 14.23 -39.93
C LEU A 57 -9.99 14.99 -38.60
N GLU A 58 -10.77 16.07 -38.54
CA GLU A 58 -10.94 16.83 -37.30
C GLU A 58 -11.67 16.03 -36.22
N VAL A 59 -12.71 15.30 -36.59
CA VAL A 59 -13.47 14.46 -35.65
C VAL A 59 -12.55 13.37 -35.08
N ASN A 60 -11.80 12.68 -35.93
CA ASN A 60 -10.86 11.65 -35.54
C ASN A 60 -9.72 12.18 -34.67
N ALA A 61 -9.13 13.33 -35.04
CA ALA A 61 -8.07 13.97 -34.27
C ALA A 61 -8.55 14.37 -32.87
N ARG A 62 -9.73 14.99 -32.78
CA ARG A 62 -10.32 15.43 -31.51
C ARG A 62 -10.68 14.25 -30.60
N MET A 63 -11.21 13.16 -31.18
CA MET A 63 -11.53 11.94 -30.45
C MET A 63 -10.27 11.26 -29.89
N LEU A 64 -9.21 11.15 -30.69
CA LEU A 64 -7.94 10.57 -30.24
C LEU A 64 -7.05 11.53 -29.45
N GLN A 65 -7.51 12.77 -29.23
CA GLN A 65 -6.73 13.84 -28.59
C GLN A 65 -5.34 14.01 -29.23
N SER A 66 -5.31 13.97 -30.56
CA SER A 66 -4.08 13.95 -31.36
C SER A 66 -4.17 15.00 -32.48
N SER A 67 -3.11 15.16 -33.26
CA SER A 67 -3.10 16.11 -34.36
C SER A 67 -3.77 15.54 -35.61
N VAL A 68 -4.27 16.41 -36.49
CA VAL A 68 -4.79 16.01 -37.82
C VAL A 68 -3.73 15.25 -38.62
N ALA A 69 -2.45 15.64 -38.49
CA ALA A 69 -1.34 15.00 -39.17
C ALA A 69 -1.18 13.53 -38.74
N ASP A 70 -1.29 13.25 -37.44
CA ASP A 70 -1.13 11.92 -36.86
C ASP A 70 -2.19 10.93 -37.36
N VAL A 71 -3.43 11.40 -37.49
CA VAL A 71 -4.58 10.55 -37.88
C VAL A 71 -4.84 10.51 -39.38
N ALA A 72 -4.13 11.31 -40.18
CA ALA A 72 -4.42 11.52 -41.59
C ALA A 72 -4.45 10.21 -42.38
N ARG A 73 -3.40 9.41 -42.25
CA ARG A 73 -3.26 8.15 -43.01
C ARG A 73 -4.33 7.15 -42.59
N ALA A 74 -4.56 6.97 -41.28
CA ALA A 74 -5.59 6.06 -40.79
C ALA A 74 -6.99 6.47 -41.23
N THR A 75 -7.30 7.77 -41.24
CA THR A 75 -8.59 8.30 -41.70
C THR A 75 -8.77 8.04 -43.19
N ILE A 76 -7.74 8.20 -44.01
CA ILE A 76 -7.81 7.90 -45.45
C ILE A 76 -8.11 6.40 -45.69
N TYR A 77 -7.52 5.50 -44.90
CA TYR A 77 -7.73 4.06 -45.06
C TYR A 77 -9.06 3.55 -44.49
N ASN A 78 -9.51 4.09 -43.36
CA ASN A 78 -10.61 3.52 -42.57
C ASN A 78 -11.84 4.43 -42.46
N GLY A 79 -11.74 5.70 -42.85
CA GLY A 79 -12.77 6.71 -42.61
C GLY A 79 -12.89 7.02 -41.12
N GLU A 80 -14.03 6.68 -40.52
CA GLU A 80 -14.34 6.92 -39.12
C GLU A 80 -13.51 6.00 -38.19
N LEU A 81 -12.77 6.60 -37.25
CA LEU A 81 -11.94 5.86 -36.29
C LEU A 81 -12.62 5.63 -34.94
N SER A 82 -13.90 6.01 -34.77
CA SER A 82 -14.63 5.90 -33.49
C SER A 82 -14.72 4.48 -32.95
N SER A 83 -14.71 3.50 -33.84
CA SER A 83 -14.68 2.10 -33.48
C SER A 83 -13.34 1.63 -32.88
N LEU A 84 -12.30 2.46 -32.82
CA LEU A 84 -11.11 2.17 -32.02
C LEU A 84 -11.36 2.40 -30.53
N THR A 85 -12.19 3.39 -30.17
CA THR A 85 -12.37 3.84 -28.77
C THR A 85 -13.73 3.51 -28.17
N ARG A 86 -14.70 3.10 -28.99
CA ARG A 86 -16.07 2.78 -28.56
C ARG A 86 -16.39 1.28 -28.61
N ASP A 87 -15.57 0.51 -29.30
CA ASP A 87 -15.80 -0.92 -29.49
C ASP A 87 -15.45 -1.67 -28.20
N ALA A 88 -16.39 -2.47 -27.69
CA ALA A 88 -16.24 -3.20 -26.44
C ALA A 88 -15.06 -4.19 -26.48
N GLU A 89 -14.66 -4.62 -27.69
CA GLU A 89 -13.48 -5.43 -27.93
C GLU A 89 -12.20 -4.83 -27.32
N PHE A 90 -12.08 -3.49 -27.30
CA PHE A 90 -10.86 -2.80 -26.83
C PHE A 90 -11.01 -2.17 -25.43
N ALA A 91 -12.05 -2.54 -24.68
CA ALA A 91 -12.34 -1.94 -23.37
C ALA A 91 -11.15 -2.05 -22.38
N SER A 92 -10.39 -3.15 -22.43
CA SER A 92 -9.20 -3.36 -21.60
C SER A 92 -8.06 -2.36 -21.86
N LEU A 93 -8.09 -1.68 -23.01
CA LEU A 93 -7.10 -0.70 -23.44
C LEU A 93 -7.53 0.76 -23.16
N HIS A 94 -8.77 1.01 -22.72
CA HIS A 94 -9.27 2.36 -22.45
C HIS A 94 -8.49 3.10 -21.36
N ASN A 95 -7.88 2.38 -20.42
CA ASN A 95 -6.99 2.95 -19.40
C ASN A 95 -5.60 3.29 -19.94
N THR A 96 -5.36 3.15 -21.25
CA THR A 96 -4.11 3.53 -21.91
C THR A 96 -4.41 4.21 -23.26
N PRO A 97 -5.03 5.41 -23.27
CA PRO A 97 -5.51 6.05 -24.50
C PRO A 97 -4.46 6.23 -25.60
N ALA A 98 -3.18 6.40 -25.21
CA ALA A 98 -2.06 6.54 -26.14
C ALA A 98 -1.90 5.33 -27.10
N VAL A 99 -2.39 4.14 -26.74
CA VAL A 99 -2.30 2.95 -27.62
C VAL A 99 -3.16 3.10 -28.87
N PHE A 100 -4.30 3.81 -28.78
CA PHE A 100 -5.19 4.04 -29.92
C PHE A 100 -4.58 5.04 -30.91
N VAL A 101 -3.94 6.09 -30.39
CA VAL A 101 -3.14 7.02 -31.21
C VAL A 101 -2.03 6.25 -31.92
N ARG A 102 -1.27 5.43 -31.17
CA ARG A 102 -0.19 4.63 -31.74
C ARG A 102 -0.67 3.67 -32.82
N ALA A 103 -1.83 3.04 -32.64
CA ALA A 103 -2.45 2.18 -33.63
C ALA A 103 -2.75 2.95 -34.93
N ALA A 104 -3.40 4.11 -34.80
CA ALA A 104 -3.73 4.96 -35.95
C ALA A 104 -2.47 5.48 -36.68
N VAL A 105 -1.44 5.90 -35.94
CA VAL A 105 -0.22 6.47 -36.53
C VAL A 105 0.65 5.40 -37.20
N ASN A 106 0.92 4.30 -36.51
CA ASN A 106 1.92 3.31 -36.96
C ASN A 106 1.32 2.15 -37.77
N TYR A 107 0.02 1.90 -37.62
CA TYR A 107 -0.70 0.83 -38.32
C TYR A 107 -1.92 1.39 -39.06
N PRO A 108 -1.75 2.43 -39.91
CA PRO A 108 -2.88 3.19 -40.45
C PRO A 108 -3.79 2.36 -41.37
N SER A 109 -3.33 1.26 -41.96
CA SER A 109 -4.16 0.41 -42.81
C SER A 109 -5.06 -0.54 -42.02
N ASP A 110 -4.66 -0.93 -40.80
CA ASP A 110 -5.45 -1.81 -39.93
C ASP A 110 -5.09 -1.58 -38.45
N PRO A 111 -5.53 -0.46 -37.87
CA PRO A 111 -5.26 -0.15 -36.47
C PRO A 111 -5.92 -1.17 -35.52
N LYS A 112 -7.05 -1.77 -35.90
CA LYS A 112 -7.75 -2.78 -35.09
C LYS A 112 -6.96 -4.07 -34.97
N ALA A 113 -6.35 -4.56 -36.05
CA ALA A 113 -5.51 -5.76 -35.99
C ALA A 113 -4.31 -5.57 -35.06
N PHE A 114 -3.70 -4.37 -35.04
CA PHE A 114 -2.66 -4.06 -34.07
C PHE A 114 -3.17 -4.16 -32.63
N LEU A 115 -4.32 -3.55 -32.32
CA LEU A 115 -4.91 -3.57 -30.97
C LEU A 115 -5.27 -5.01 -30.53
N ARG A 116 -5.84 -5.82 -31.43
CA ARG A 116 -6.08 -7.25 -31.19
C ARG A 116 -4.80 -8.00 -30.88
N LYS A 117 -3.74 -7.75 -31.66
CA LYS A 117 -2.42 -8.34 -31.42
C LYS A 117 -1.89 -7.94 -30.05
N VAL A 118 -2.01 -6.68 -29.65
CA VAL A 118 -1.62 -6.21 -28.31
C VAL A 118 -2.38 -6.98 -27.23
N ILE A 119 -3.71 -7.09 -27.31
CA ILE A 119 -4.52 -7.81 -26.32
C ILE A 119 -4.11 -9.29 -26.24
N ALA A 120 -3.97 -9.94 -27.39
CA ALA A 120 -3.54 -11.33 -27.46
C ALA A 120 -2.14 -11.55 -26.85
N THR A 121 -1.19 -10.68 -27.17
CA THR A 121 0.16 -10.73 -26.62
C THR A 121 0.17 -10.49 -25.11
N VAL A 122 -0.55 -9.50 -24.59
CA VAL A 122 -0.65 -9.28 -23.13
C VAL A 122 -1.20 -10.52 -22.43
N SER A 123 -2.27 -11.10 -22.98
CA SER A 123 -2.89 -12.33 -22.48
C SER A 123 -1.94 -13.54 -22.50
N GLU A 124 -1.07 -13.64 -23.50
CA GLU A 124 -0.04 -14.68 -23.57
C GLU A 124 1.02 -14.45 -22.48
N LEU A 125 1.55 -13.24 -22.37
CA LEU A 125 2.60 -12.88 -21.41
C LEU A 125 2.16 -13.06 -19.96
N GLU A 126 0.91 -12.68 -19.63
CA GLU A 126 0.35 -12.84 -18.27
C GLU A 126 0.26 -14.31 -17.83
N ARG A 127 0.03 -15.22 -18.79
CA ARG A 127 -0.12 -16.67 -18.54
C ARG A 127 1.20 -17.42 -18.61
N ASP A 128 2.22 -16.85 -19.24
CA ASP A 128 3.52 -17.48 -19.39
C ASP A 128 4.20 -17.66 -18.02
N PRO A 129 4.53 -18.89 -17.59
CA PRO A 129 5.21 -19.13 -16.32
C PRO A 129 6.58 -18.46 -16.24
N GLU A 130 7.23 -18.19 -17.38
CA GLU A 130 8.54 -17.51 -17.41
C GLU A 130 8.48 -16.14 -16.71
N PHE A 131 7.35 -15.44 -16.78
CA PHE A 131 7.19 -14.06 -16.28
C PHE A 131 6.35 -13.96 -15.00
N GLU A 132 6.21 -15.06 -14.25
CA GLU A 132 5.39 -15.10 -13.03
C GLU A 132 5.78 -14.01 -12.01
N SER A 133 7.07 -13.75 -11.83
CA SER A 133 7.58 -12.72 -10.91
C SER A 133 7.24 -11.29 -11.33
N LEU A 134 6.81 -11.06 -12.58
CA LEU A 134 6.45 -9.75 -13.11
C LEU A 134 4.93 -9.48 -13.05
N ARG A 135 4.12 -10.47 -12.66
CA ARG A 135 2.64 -10.34 -12.61
C ARG A 135 2.15 -9.26 -11.65
N GLU A 136 2.95 -8.93 -10.64
CA GLU A 136 2.67 -7.82 -9.71
C GLU A 136 2.75 -6.44 -10.41
N THR A 137 3.28 -6.37 -11.63
CA THR A 137 3.31 -5.16 -12.47
C THR A 137 2.60 -5.40 -13.81
N PRO A 138 1.26 -5.55 -13.85
CA PRO A 138 0.53 -5.87 -15.10
C PRO A 138 0.73 -4.83 -16.22
N GLY A 139 1.02 -3.58 -15.87
CA GLY A 139 1.34 -2.52 -16.82
C GLY A 139 2.59 -2.82 -17.67
N LEU A 140 3.53 -3.63 -17.15
CA LEU A 140 4.76 -3.99 -17.84
C LEU A 140 4.50 -4.90 -19.06
N PHE A 141 3.57 -5.85 -18.97
CA PHE A 141 3.20 -6.71 -20.10
C PHE A 141 2.55 -5.89 -21.22
N ARG A 142 1.68 -4.95 -20.86
CA ARG A 142 1.12 -3.97 -21.81
C ARG A 142 2.23 -3.13 -22.44
N HIS A 143 3.16 -2.62 -21.64
CA HIS A 143 4.29 -1.86 -22.16
C HIS A 143 5.12 -2.68 -23.16
N ALA A 144 5.42 -3.94 -22.84
CA ALA A 144 6.14 -4.86 -23.71
C ALA A 144 5.39 -5.08 -25.04
N ALA A 145 4.10 -5.41 -24.99
CA ALA A 145 3.28 -5.66 -26.17
C ALA A 145 3.15 -4.42 -27.08
N VAL A 146 3.04 -3.22 -26.50
CA VAL A 146 2.86 -1.97 -27.25
C VAL A 146 4.18 -1.42 -27.78
N ASN A 147 5.24 -1.41 -26.97
CA ASN A 147 6.50 -0.76 -27.30
C ASN A 147 7.54 -1.69 -27.94
N ASN A 148 7.42 -3.00 -27.72
CA ASN A 148 8.33 -4.01 -28.27
C ASN A 148 7.55 -5.09 -29.05
N PRO A 149 6.70 -4.72 -30.03
CA PRO A 149 5.76 -5.65 -30.67
C PRO A 149 6.42 -6.75 -31.52
N SER A 150 7.72 -6.62 -31.80
CA SER A 150 8.52 -7.63 -32.51
C SER A 150 9.13 -8.68 -31.57
N ASP A 151 9.41 -8.32 -30.32
CA ASP A 151 10.00 -9.22 -29.31
C ASP A 151 9.64 -8.78 -27.88
N PRO A 152 8.38 -8.97 -27.48
CA PRO A 152 7.93 -8.56 -26.14
C PRO A 152 8.54 -9.44 -25.04
N LYS A 153 8.76 -10.74 -25.31
CA LYS A 153 9.39 -11.67 -24.35
C LYS A 153 10.86 -11.31 -24.12
N GLY A 154 11.61 -11.00 -25.18
CA GLY A 154 13.00 -10.55 -25.05
C GLY A 154 13.15 -9.26 -24.27
N PHE A 155 12.19 -8.33 -24.40
CA PHE A 155 12.14 -7.15 -23.52
C PHE A 155 11.96 -7.52 -22.04
N LEU A 156 11.00 -8.39 -21.72
CA LEU A 156 10.77 -8.82 -20.33
C LEU A 156 11.96 -9.58 -19.74
N ARG A 157 12.62 -10.43 -20.53
CA ARG A 157 13.87 -11.11 -20.13
C ARG A 157 14.97 -10.12 -19.78
N LYS A 158 15.12 -9.03 -20.55
CA LYS A 158 16.07 -7.95 -20.23
C LYS A 158 15.73 -7.27 -18.90
N VAL A 159 14.45 -7.02 -18.64
CA VAL A 159 14.01 -6.47 -17.34
C VAL A 159 14.36 -7.43 -16.20
N MET A 160 14.03 -8.72 -16.33
CA MET A 160 14.38 -9.72 -15.31
C MET A 160 15.89 -9.85 -15.08
N ALA A 161 16.68 -9.85 -16.16
CA ALA A 161 18.14 -9.90 -16.07
C ALA A 161 18.69 -8.66 -15.34
N THR A 162 18.12 -7.48 -15.61
CA THR A 162 18.47 -6.24 -14.90
C THR A 162 18.11 -6.33 -13.42
N ILE A 163 16.91 -6.84 -13.08
CA ILE A 163 16.51 -7.05 -11.67
C ILE A 163 17.50 -7.97 -10.97
N ALA A 164 17.83 -9.12 -11.57
CA ALA A 164 18.77 -10.08 -10.99
C ALA A 164 20.18 -9.49 -10.82
N GLU A 165 20.64 -8.68 -11.78
CA GLU A 165 21.91 -7.95 -11.68
C GLU A 165 21.89 -7.00 -10.47
N LEU A 166 20.83 -6.18 -10.33
CA LEU A 166 20.70 -5.24 -9.23
C LEU A 166 20.59 -5.93 -7.86
N GLU A 167 19.81 -7.01 -7.77
CA GLU A 167 19.63 -7.80 -6.54
C GLU A 167 20.93 -8.49 -6.10
N SER A 168 21.84 -8.78 -7.05
CA SER A 168 23.13 -9.41 -6.78
C SER A 168 24.30 -8.43 -6.59
N ASP A 169 24.09 -7.14 -6.89
CA ASP A 169 25.14 -6.13 -6.82
C ASP A 169 25.36 -5.67 -5.36
N PRO A 170 26.56 -5.88 -4.77
CA PRO A 170 26.81 -5.50 -3.39
C PRO A 170 26.69 -3.99 -3.14
N GLU A 171 26.79 -3.15 -4.18
CA GLU A 171 26.54 -1.71 -4.08
C GLU A 171 25.14 -1.40 -3.53
N PHE A 172 24.14 -2.25 -3.82
CA PHE A 172 22.73 -2.04 -3.45
C PHE A 172 22.25 -2.96 -2.32
N ALA A 173 23.16 -3.62 -1.59
CA ALA A 173 22.82 -4.58 -0.55
C ALA A 173 21.92 -4.01 0.56
N SER A 174 22.07 -2.73 0.92
CA SER A 174 21.19 -2.06 1.89
C SER A 174 19.76 -1.93 1.37
N LEU A 175 19.60 -1.49 0.11
CA LEU A 175 18.28 -1.41 -0.52
C LEU A 175 17.65 -2.79 -0.69
N GLN A 176 18.44 -3.83 -0.99
CA GLN A 176 17.92 -5.19 -1.09
C GLN A 176 17.40 -5.72 0.25
N ARG A 177 18.10 -5.43 1.35
CA ARG A 177 17.70 -5.84 2.70
C ARG A 177 16.48 -5.07 3.19
N ASP A 178 16.47 -3.76 3.00
CA ASP A 178 15.51 -2.88 3.67
C ASP A 178 14.28 -2.58 2.79
N THR A 179 14.47 -2.50 1.46
CA THR A 179 13.43 -2.08 0.49
C THR A 179 13.63 -2.72 -0.90
N PRO A 180 13.57 -4.07 -1.03
CA PRO A 180 13.93 -4.77 -2.27
C PRO A 180 13.08 -4.35 -3.49
N GLY A 181 11.84 -3.91 -3.26
CA GLY A 181 10.95 -3.40 -4.31
C GLY A 181 11.53 -2.23 -5.11
N VAL A 182 12.43 -1.43 -4.52
CA VAL A 182 13.08 -0.29 -5.19
C VAL A 182 13.99 -0.74 -6.33
N LEU A 183 14.64 -1.91 -6.21
CA LEU A 183 15.48 -2.45 -7.29
C LEU A 183 14.64 -2.83 -8.51
N ARG A 184 13.47 -3.44 -8.27
CA ARG A 184 12.51 -3.78 -9.33
C ARG A 184 11.95 -2.53 -9.99
N GLN A 185 11.57 -1.53 -9.19
CA GLN A 185 11.14 -0.24 -9.71
C GLN A 185 12.22 0.43 -10.55
N ALA A 186 13.48 0.38 -10.14
CA ALA A 186 14.60 0.93 -10.91
C ALA A 186 14.72 0.27 -12.28
N ALA A 187 14.72 -1.06 -12.34
CA ALA A 187 14.81 -1.82 -13.59
C ALA A 187 13.64 -1.51 -14.55
N ILE A 188 12.42 -1.32 -14.01
CA ILE A 188 11.20 -1.11 -14.79
C ILE A 188 11.04 0.35 -15.24
N SER A 189 11.22 1.30 -14.33
CA SER A 189 10.93 2.72 -14.55
C SER A 189 12.12 3.50 -15.09
N TYR A 190 13.34 3.02 -14.88
CA TYR A 190 14.58 3.67 -15.31
C TYR A 190 15.47 2.74 -16.15
N PRO A 191 14.94 2.12 -17.23
CA PRO A 191 15.64 1.07 -17.97
C PRO A 191 16.92 1.56 -18.67
N SER A 192 17.09 2.87 -18.86
CA SER A 192 18.31 3.44 -19.47
C SER A 192 19.49 3.55 -18.50
N ASP A 193 19.24 3.73 -17.20
CA ASP A 193 20.28 3.84 -16.17
C ASP A 193 19.71 3.50 -14.77
N PRO A 194 19.39 2.23 -14.50
CA PRO A 194 18.80 1.82 -13.24
C PRO A 194 19.79 1.97 -12.07
N LYS A 195 21.08 1.70 -12.29
CA LYS A 195 22.13 1.87 -11.26
C LYS A 195 22.31 3.34 -10.90
N GLY A 196 22.35 4.25 -11.87
CA GLY A 196 22.45 5.69 -11.62
C GLY A 196 21.25 6.23 -10.84
N PHE A 197 20.03 5.73 -11.11
CA PHE A 197 18.86 6.02 -10.28
C PHE A 197 19.07 5.56 -8.82
N LEU A 198 19.46 4.31 -8.61
CA LEU A 198 19.66 3.77 -7.26
C LEU A 198 20.77 4.50 -6.49
N ARG A 199 21.87 4.87 -7.15
CA ARG A 199 22.93 5.70 -6.53
C ARG A 199 22.39 7.04 -6.06
N LYS A 200 21.53 7.69 -6.84
CA LYS A 200 20.87 8.94 -6.42
C LYS A 200 19.95 8.70 -5.21
N VAL A 201 19.21 7.59 -5.20
CA VAL A 201 18.37 7.21 -4.05
C VAL A 201 19.23 7.05 -2.80
N ILE A 202 20.30 6.27 -2.86
CA ILE A 202 21.22 6.05 -1.73
C ILE A 202 21.82 7.38 -1.25
N ALA A 203 22.33 8.22 -2.16
CA ALA A 203 22.89 9.52 -1.81
C ALA A 203 21.85 10.43 -1.12
N THR A 204 20.63 10.45 -1.63
CA THR A 204 19.52 11.24 -1.07
C THR A 204 19.13 10.73 0.31
N VAL A 205 18.98 9.42 0.50
CA VAL A 205 18.68 8.81 1.81
C VAL A 205 19.76 9.19 2.82
N SER A 206 21.03 9.06 2.42
CA SER A 206 22.18 9.46 3.23
C SER A 206 22.17 10.96 3.61
N GLU A 207 21.72 11.84 2.72
CA GLU A 207 21.57 13.26 3.04
C GLU A 207 20.45 13.48 4.07
N LEU A 208 19.28 12.85 3.85
CA LEU A 208 18.10 12.99 4.69
C LEU A 208 18.33 12.45 6.11
N GLU A 209 19.00 11.30 6.24
CA GLU A 209 19.34 10.70 7.55
C GLU A 209 20.27 11.59 8.40
N ARG A 210 21.08 12.44 7.76
CA ARG A 210 22.03 13.34 8.45
C ARG A 210 21.42 14.72 8.73
N ASP A 211 20.25 15.00 8.18
CA ASP A 211 19.61 16.31 8.32
C ASP A 211 18.82 16.35 9.65
N PRO A 212 19.20 17.22 10.60
CA PRO A 212 18.54 17.29 11.91
C PRO A 212 17.07 17.71 11.81
N GLU A 213 16.63 18.31 10.70
CA GLU A 213 15.21 18.59 10.45
C GLU A 213 14.35 17.32 10.48
N PHE A 214 14.92 16.16 10.13
CA PHE A 214 14.20 14.90 9.96
C PHE A 214 14.51 13.85 11.03
N GLU A 215 15.13 14.24 12.15
CA GLU A 215 15.50 13.35 13.25
C GLU A 215 14.28 12.57 13.81
N SER A 216 13.08 13.16 13.75
CA SER A 216 11.82 12.51 14.16
C SER A 216 11.47 11.23 13.40
N PHE A 217 12.13 10.96 12.26
CA PHE A 217 11.95 9.73 11.48
C PHE A 217 12.98 8.64 11.79
N GLY A 218 13.82 8.80 12.82
CA GLY A 218 14.83 7.80 13.18
C GLY A 218 14.27 6.41 13.50
N ASP A 219 13.01 6.33 13.96
CA ASP A 219 12.28 5.08 14.20
C ASP A 219 11.64 4.48 12.93
N THR A 220 11.62 5.24 11.83
CA THR A 220 10.99 4.86 10.56
C THR A 220 11.90 5.18 9.35
N PRO A 221 13.12 4.61 9.25
CA PRO A 221 14.09 5.00 8.22
C PRO A 221 13.61 4.77 6.78
N SER A 222 12.67 3.84 6.57
CA SER A 222 12.08 3.53 5.26
C SER A 222 11.35 4.73 4.62
N VAL A 223 10.97 5.74 5.41
CA VAL A 223 10.37 6.98 4.90
C VAL A 223 11.34 7.77 4.01
N PHE A 224 12.65 7.71 4.30
CA PHE A 224 13.66 8.40 3.50
C PHE A 224 13.80 7.76 2.12
N VAL A 225 13.80 6.42 2.06
CA VAL A 225 13.80 5.70 0.79
C VAL A 225 12.55 6.07 -0.02
N ARG A 226 11.38 6.09 0.63
CA ARG A 226 10.13 6.49 -0.01
C ARG A 226 10.20 7.92 -0.56
N ALA A 227 10.73 8.86 0.20
CA ALA A 227 10.92 10.25 -0.22
C ALA A 227 11.82 10.33 -1.45
N ALA A 228 12.99 9.67 -1.41
CA ALA A 228 13.95 9.67 -2.49
C ALA A 228 13.43 9.02 -3.79
N VAL A 229 12.63 7.95 -3.67
CA VAL A 229 12.11 7.19 -4.82
C VAL A 229 10.89 7.86 -5.45
N ASN A 230 9.92 8.28 -4.64
CA ASN A 230 8.62 8.76 -5.13
C ASN A 230 8.54 10.29 -5.28
N TYR A 231 9.43 11.02 -4.61
CA TYR A 231 9.49 12.48 -4.66
C TYR A 231 10.90 12.96 -5.04
N PRO A 232 11.51 12.45 -6.14
CA PRO A 232 12.92 12.70 -6.46
C PRO A 232 13.22 14.17 -6.79
N SER A 233 12.20 14.98 -7.10
CA SER A 233 12.37 16.41 -7.35
C SER A 233 12.51 17.24 -6.07
N ASP A 234 11.84 16.84 -4.98
CA ASP A 234 11.92 17.50 -3.68
C ASP A 234 11.52 16.55 -2.54
N PRO A 235 12.44 15.66 -2.11
CA PRO A 235 12.16 14.70 -1.04
C PRO A 235 11.98 15.38 0.32
N LYS A 236 12.64 16.52 0.54
CA LYS A 236 12.54 17.30 1.79
C LYS A 236 11.15 17.92 1.94
N ALA A 237 10.57 18.48 0.88
CA ALA A 237 9.21 19.00 0.92
C ALA A 237 8.18 17.91 1.27
N PHE A 238 8.34 16.69 0.76
CA PHE A 238 7.49 15.56 1.16
C PHE A 238 7.60 15.30 2.67
N LEU A 239 8.81 15.17 3.21
CA LEU A 239 9.02 14.90 4.64
C LEU A 239 8.50 16.02 5.53
N ARG A 240 8.71 17.29 5.17
CA ARG A 240 8.12 18.45 5.86
C ARG A 240 6.61 18.38 5.89
N LYS A 241 5.99 18.00 4.77
CA LYS A 241 4.54 17.80 4.71
C LYS A 241 4.10 16.71 5.68
N VAL A 242 4.82 15.59 5.75
CA VAL A 242 4.53 14.51 6.70
C VAL A 242 4.64 15.01 8.14
N ILE A 243 5.71 15.72 8.49
CA ILE A 243 5.93 16.31 9.82
C ILE A 243 4.78 17.25 10.20
N ALA A 244 4.31 18.09 9.28
CA ALA A 244 3.20 19.00 9.54
C ALA A 244 1.84 18.26 9.63
N THR A 245 1.65 17.21 8.84
CA THR A 245 0.38 16.48 8.73
C THR A 245 0.10 15.65 9.99
N ILE A 246 1.11 15.01 10.58
CA ILE A 246 0.92 14.14 11.76
C ILE A 246 0.22 14.87 12.93
N PRO A 247 0.71 16.02 13.43
CA PRO A 247 0.07 16.71 14.54
C PRO A 247 -1.32 17.27 14.17
N GLU A 248 -1.54 17.62 12.90
CA GLU A 248 -2.88 18.01 12.41
C GLU A 248 -3.87 16.84 12.51
N LEU A 249 -3.46 15.62 12.18
CA LEU A 249 -4.28 14.42 12.32
C LEU A 249 -4.49 14.03 13.78
N GLU A 250 -3.44 14.11 14.60
CA GLU A 250 -3.49 13.79 16.03
C GLU A 250 -4.41 14.75 16.81
N SER A 251 -4.52 16.00 16.37
CA SER A 251 -5.36 17.02 17.00
C SER A 251 -6.80 17.05 16.47
N ASP A 252 -7.10 16.30 15.40
CA ASP A 252 -8.42 16.30 14.78
C ASP A 252 -9.39 15.42 15.61
N PRO A 253 -10.49 15.98 16.16
CA PRO A 253 -11.47 15.20 16.92
C PRO A 253 -12.09 14.04 16.14
N GLU A 254 -12.12 14.13 14.80
CA GLU A 254 -12.62 13.04 13.93
C GLU A 254 -11.83 11.74 14.12
N PHE A 255 -10.53 11.82 14.46
CA PHE A 255 -9.63 10.68 14.58
C PHE A 255 -9.24 10.36 16.02
N ALA A 256 -9.94 10.91 17.02
CA ALA A 256 -9.62 10.73 18.43
C ALA A 256 -9.57 9.25 18.86
N SER A 257 -10.45 8.40 18.32
CA SER A 257 -10.44 6.95 18.59
C SER A 257 -9.17 6.27 18.05
N LEU A 258 -8.72 6.65 16.86
CA LEU A 258 -7.46 6.14 16.30
C LEU A 258 -6.26 6.61 17.10
N GLN A 259 -6.28 7.84 17.62
CA GLN A 259 -5.20 8.36 18.45
C GLN A 259 -5.05 7.59 19.77
N GLN A 260 -6.16 7.18 20.38
CA GLN A 260 -6.15 6.41 21.62
C GLN A 260 -5.75 4.95 21.40
N ASP A 261 -6.30 4.31 20.36
CA ASP A 261 -6.17 2.87 20.19
C ASP A 261 -4.98 2.48 19.29
N THR A 262 -4.72 3.26 18.23
CA THR A 262 -3.76 2.93 17.17
C THR A 262 -3.08 4.18 16.58
N PRO A 263 -2.32 4.94 17.37
CA PRO A 263 -1.72 6.21 16.94
C PRO A 263 -0.79 6.05 15.72
N TRP A 264 -0.19 4.86 15.56
CA TRP A 264 0.66 4.54 14.41
C TRP A 264 -0.07 4.68 13.06
N VAL A 265 -1.40 4.50 13.01
CA VAL A 265 -2.20 4.60 11.78
C VAL A 265 -2.21 6.04 11.26
N LEU A 266 -2.16 7.05 12.14
CA LEU A 266 -2.11 8.46 11.74
C LEU A 266 -0.78 8.76 11.02
N ARG A 267 0.34 8.28 11.56
CA ARG A 267 1.64 8.37 10.90
C ARG A 267 1.63 7.67 9.54
N GLN A 268 1.05 6.46 9.47
CA GLN A 268 0.92 5.73 8.21
C GLN A 268 0.02 6.45 7.21
N ALA A 269 -1.03 7.14 7.63
CA ALA A 269 -1.84 7.96 6.74
C ALA A 269 -1.03 9.11 6.13
N ALA A 270 -0.26 9.82 6.96
CA ALA A 270 0.58 10.92 6.49
C ALA A 270 1.67 10.45 5.51
N ILE A 271 2.35 9.35 5.81
CA ILE A 271 3.44 8.79 4.97
C ILE A 271 2.88 8.09 3.73
N GLY A 272 1.87 7.24 3.94
CA GLY A 272 1.29 6.31 2.99
C GLY A 272 0.35 6.97 1.98
N ASN A 273 -0.41 7.98 2.43
CA ASN A 273 -1.47 8.62 1.69
C ASN A 273 -1.36 10.16 1.73
N PRO A 274 -0.20 10.73 1.35
CA PRO A 274 0.10 12.16 1.55
C PRO A 274 -0.79 13.11 0.74
N SER A 275 -1.51 12.61 -0.27
CA SER A 275 -2.46 13.40 -1.06
C SER A 275 -3.81 13.57 -0.36
N ASP A 276 -4.25 12.57 0.41
CA ASP A 276 -5.52 12.59 1.15
C ASP A 276 -5.46 11.67 2.39
N PRO A 277 -4.72 12.09 3.43
CA PRO A 277 -4.56 11.27 4.64
C PRO A 277 -5.87 11.13 5.41
N LYS A 278 -6.70 12.18 5.46
CA LYS A 278 -8.00 12.16 6.14
C LYS A 278 -8.98 11.20 5.45
N GLY A 279 -9.06 11.23 4.12
CA GLY A 279 -9.90 10.30 3.36
C GLY A 279 -9.48 8.85 3.54
N PHE A 280 -8.17 8.57 3.64
CA PHE A 280 -7.68 7.24 4.02
C PHE A 280 -8.15 6.83 5.43
N LEU A 281 -7.97 7.68 6.44
CA LEU A 281 -8.39 7.37 7.81
C LEU A 281 -9.90 7.13 7.94
N ARG A 282 -10.72 7.93 7.25
CA ARG A 282 -12.18 7.70 7.19
C ARG A 282 -12.53 6.33 6.63
N LYS A 283 -11.84 5.88 5.59
CA LYS A 283 -12.01 4.53 5.04
C LYS A 283 -11.62 3.47 6.06
N VAL A 284 -10.48 3.64 6.74
CA VAL A 284 -10.05 2.71 7.79
C VAL A 284 -11.11 2.61 8.89
N ILE A 285 -11.62 3.73 9.40
CA ILE A 285 -12.68 3.74 10.43
C ILE A 285 -13.94 3.02 9.92
N ALA A 286 -14.39 3.33 8.71
CA ALA A 286 -15.58 2.70 8.14
C ALA A 286 -15.40 1.18 7.95
N THR A 287 -14.23 0.76 7.46
CA THR A 287 -13.91 -0.66 7.28
C THR A 287 -13.81 -1.38 8.62
N VAL A 288 -13.17 -0.79 9.64
CA VAL A 288 -13.10 -1.39 10.98
C VAL A 288 -14.51 -1.56 11.56
N ALA A 289 -15.37 -0.55 11.47
CA ALA A 289 -16.75 -0.64 11.93
C ALA A 289 -17.54 -1.73 11.19
N GLU A 290 -17.34 -1.88 9.87
CA GLU A 290 -17.94 -2.96 9.10
C GLU A 290 -17.47 -4.33 9.62
N LEU A 291 -16.16 -4.51 9.80
CA LEU A 291 -15.55 -5.76 10.25
C LEU A 291 -15.98 -6.13 11.69
N GLU A 292 -16.03 -5.16 12.60
CA GLU A 292 -16.49 -5.35 13.98
C GLU A 292 -17.98 -5.73 14.05
N SER A 293 -18.78 -5.29 13.08
CA SER A 293 -20.22 -5.64 13.02
C SER A 293 -20.51 -6.98 12.33
N ASP A 294 -19.53 -7.57 11.67
CA ASP A 294 -19.71 -8.77 10.85
C ASP A 294 -19.53 -10.03 11.73
N PRO A 295 -20.59 -10.85 11.93
CA PRO A 295 -20.52 -12.02 12.80
C PRO A 295 -19.51 -13.08 12.34
N GLU A 296 -19.07 -13.02 11.09
CA GLU A 296 -17.98 -13.87 10.58
C GLU A 296 -16.68 -13.69 11.40
N PHE A 297 -16.42 -12.49 11.92
CA PHE A 297 -15.18 -12.16 12.62
C PHE A 297 -15.30 -12.09 14.14
N ALA A 298 -16.44 -12.51 14.72
CA ALA A 298 -16.66 -12.46 16.18
C ALA A 298 -15.62 -13.26 16.99
N SER A 299 -14.97 -14.27 16.39
CA SER A 299 -13.85 -15.01 17.01
C SER A 299 -12.56 -14.19 17.19
N LEU A 300 -12.54 -12.95 16.68
CA LEU A 300 -11.47 -11.97 16.78
C LEU A 300 -11.81 -10.79 17.69
N ASP A 301 -12.93 -10.83 18.42
CA ASP A 301 -13.35 -9.76 19.34
C ASP A 301 -12.31 -9.51 20.45
N ASP A 302 -11.57 -10.54 20.86
CA ASP A 302 -10.44 -10.45 21.80
C ASP A 302 -9.16 -9.87 21.16
N THR A 303 -9.19 -9.64 19.85
CA THR A 303 -8.05 -9.25 19.01
C THR A 303 -8.42 -8.07 18.08
N PRO A 304 -8.95 -6.96 18.62
CA PRO A 304 -9.46 -5.83 17.83
C PRO A 304 -8.39 -5.15 16.96
N TRP A 305 -7.11 -5.32 17.32
CA TRP A 305 -5.98 -4.83 16.53
C TRP A 305 -5.85 -5.55 15.17
N ALA A 306 -6.27 -6.81 15.05
CA ALA A 306 -6.20 -7.56 13.80
C ALA A 306 -7.15 -6.97 12.74
N LEU A 307 -8.35 -6.54 13.14
CA LEU A 307 -9.31 -5.88 12.25
C LEU A 307 -8.75 -4.56 11.71
N ARG A 308 -8.14 -3.77 12.60
CA ARG A 308 -7.47 -2.51 12.23
C ARG A 308 -6.27 -2.76 11.31
N TYR A 309 -5.47 -3.77 11.60
CA TYR A 309 -4.36 -4.19 10.75
C TYR A 309 -4.82 -4.59 9.35
N ALA A 310 -5.92 -5.34 9.24
CA ALA A 310 -6.53 -5.72 7.98
C ALA A 310 -7.01 -4.50 7.19
N ALA A 311 -7.73 -3.58 7.84
CA ALA A 311 -8.24 -2.36 7.20
C ALA A 311 -7.11 -1.47 6.64
N VAL A 312 -5.97 -1.40 7.35
CA VAL A 312 -4.83 -0.55 6.95
C VAL A 312 -3.97 -1.23 5.87
N ASN A 313 -3.62 -2.50 6.05
CA ASN A 313 -2.62 -3.18 5.21
C ASN A 313 -3.23 -3.99 4.05
N TYR A 314 -4.51 -4.32 4.13
CA TYR A 314 -5.24 -5.07 3.10
C TYR A 314 -6.52 -4.33 2.66
N PRO A 315 -6.44 -3.04 2.28
CA PRO A 315 -7.63 -2.22 2.01
C PRO A 315 -8.47 -2.72 0.83
N SER A 316 -7.90 -3.53 -0.06
CA SER A 316 -8.61 -4.12 -1.20
C SER A 316 -9.45 -5.35 -0.83
N ASP A 317 -9.04 -6.11 0.19
CA ASP A 317 -9.74 -7.31 0.64
C ASP A 317 -9.42 -7.64 2.12
N PRO A 318 -9.91 -6.80 3.06
CA PRO A 318 -9.63 -6.99 4.48
C PRO A 318 -10.31 -8.26 5.03
N LYS A 319 -11.50 -8.60 4.53
CA LYS A 319 -12.24 -9.81 4.91
C LYS A 319 -11.51 -11.08 4.48
N GLY A 320 -11.00 -11.13 3.25
CA GLY A 320 -10.23 -12.27 2.76
C GLY A 320 -8.94 -12.50 3.55
N PHE A 321 -8.27 -11.43 3.98
CA PHE A 321 -7.15 -11.53 4.90
C PHE A 321 -7.56 -12.13 6.25
N LEU A 322 -8.62 -11.62 6.89
CA LEU A 322 -9.07 -12.11 8.19
C LEU A 322 -9.56 -13.56 8.16
N ARG A 323 -10.22 -13.98 7.07
CA ARG A 323 -10.57 -15.40 6.86
C ARG A 323 -9.36 -16.31 6.88
N LYS A 324 -8.25 -15.88 6.25
CA LYS A 324 -6.99 -16.63 6.29
C LYS A 324 -6.43 -16.67 7.71
N VAL A 325 -6.45 -15.54 8.43
CA VAL A 325 -6.03 -15.49 9.83
C VAL A 325 -6.81 -16.48 10.69
N ILE A 326 -8.15 -16.47 10.61
CA ILE A 326 -9.01 -17.40 11.36
C ILE A 326 -8.68 -18.85 11.01
N ALA A 327 -8.55 -19.18 9.72
CA ALA A 327 -8.22 -20.53 9.28
C ALA A 327 -6.84 -20.98 9.79
N THR A 328 -5.83 -20.10 9.73
CA THR A 328 -4.49 -20.37 10.25
C THR A 328 -4.51 -20.55 11.77
N VAL A 329 -5.24 -19.72 12.51
CA VAL A 329 -5.36 -19.87 13.98
C VAL A 329 -5.97 -21.22 14.33
N ALA A 330 -7.07 -21.62 13.67
CA ALA A 330 -7.70 -22.93 13.89
C ALA A 330 -6.76 -24.11 13.56
N GLU A 331 -5.94 -23.98 12.51
CA GLU A 331 -4.91 -24.97 12.20
C GLU A 331 -3.86 -25.06 13.31
N LEU A 332 -3.37 -23.92 13.79
CA LEU A 332 -2.34 -23.84 14.83
C LEU A 332 -2.86 -24.37 16.18
N GLU A 333 -4.10 -24.06 16.55
CA GLU A 333 -4.77 -24.56 17.77
C GLU A 333 -4.98 -26.08 17.73
N SER A 334 -5.15 -26.65 16.54
CA SER A 334 -5.35 -28.10 16.38
C SER A 334 -4.03 -28.88 16.30
N ASP A 335 -2.90 -28.20 16.17
CA ASP A 335 -1.59 -28.83 15.98
C ASP A 335 -0.93 -29.13 17.34
N PRO A 336 -0.72 -30.40 17.71
CA PRO A 336 -0.17 -30.76 19.02
C PRO A 336 1.26 -30.25 19.24
N GLU A 337 1.98 -29.85 18.18
CA GLU A 337 3.27 -29.17 18.30
C GLU A 337 3.18 -27.89 19.15
N PHE A 338 2.05 -27.17 19.08
CA PHE A 338 1.86 -25.88 19.75
C PHE A 338 1.05 -25.95 21.04
N ALA A 339 0.70 -27.14 21.53
CA ALA A 339 -0.09 -27.32 22.77
C ALA A 339 0.53 -26.63 24.00
N SER A 340 1.86 -26.42 24.01
CA SER A 340 2.55 -25.65 25.05
C SER A 340 2.19 -24.16 25.09
N LEU A 341 1.45 -23.67 24.10
CA LEU A 341 0.99 -22.29 23.93
C LEU A 341 -0.52 -22.13 24.15
N ASP A 342 -1.24 -23.18 24.58
CA ASP A 342 -2.69 -23.14 24.84
C ASP A 342 -3.07 -22.09 25.90
N ASP A 343 -2.17 -21.84 26.86
CA ASP A 343 -2.32 -20.80 27.87
C ASP A 343 -2.00 -19.38 27.35
N THR A 344 -1.57 -19.27 26.10
CA THR A 344 -1.21 -18.03 25.41
C THR A 344 -1.87 -17.93 24.02
N PRO A 345 -3.22 -17.95 23.90
CA PRO A 345 -3.92 -17.98 22.61
C PRO A 345 -3.56 -16.81 21.68
N TRP A 346 -3.24 -15.65 22.27
CA TRP A 346 -2.76 -14.47 21.54
C TRP A 346 -1.52 -14.76 20.68
N ALA A 347 -0.63 -15.68 21.08
CA ALA A 347 0.59 -15.99 20.33
C ALA A 347 0.28 -16.57 18.95
N LEU A 348 -0.74 -17.43 18.86
CA LEU A 348 -1.18 -18.05 17.62
C LEU A 348 -1.76 -16.99 16.66
N ARG A 349 -2.59 -16.09 17.20
CA ARG A 349 -3.13 -14.94 16.44
C ARG A 349 -2.02 -14.00 15.98
N HIS A 350 -1.05 -13.71 16.85
CA HIS A 350 0.11 -12.88 16.50
C HIS A 350 0.90 -13.49 15.34
N ALA A 351 1.15 -14.81 15.38
CA ALA A 351 1.83 -15.54 14.32
C ALA A 351 1.05 -15.47 13.00
N ALA A 352 -0.26 -15.75 13.04
CA ALA A 352 -1.12 -15.74 11.85
C ALA A 352 -1.19 -14.37 11.17
N VAL A 353 -1.21 -13.27 11.94
CA VAL A 353 -1.31 -11.91 11.38
C VAL A 353 0.04 -11.35 10.92
N ASN A 354 1.11 -11.53 11.72
CA ASN A 354 2.40 -10.88 11.46
C ASN A 354 3.39 -11.76 10.69
N TYR A 355 3.19 -13.08 10.69
CA TYR A 355 4.03 -14.04 9.98
C TYR A 355 3.20 -14.94 9.06
N PRO A 356 2.34 -14.37 8.18
CA PRO A 356 1.39 -15.15 7.39
C PRO A 356 2.06 -16.12 6.40
N SER A 357 3.34 -15.93 6.07
CA SER A 357 4.09 -16.83 5.19
C SER A 357 4.64 -18.08 5.91
N ASP A 358 4.94 -17.99 7.20
CA ASP A 358 5.44 -19.12 8.01
C ASP A 358 5.12 -18.93 9.51
N PRO A 359 3.85 -19.06 9.90
CA PRO A 359 3.43 -18.87 11.28
C PRO A 359 3.97 -19.97 12.20
N LYS A 360 4.07 -21.22 11.69
CA LYS A 360 4.62 -22.37 12.44
C LYS A 360 6.11 -22.19 12.74
N GLY A 361 6.90 -21.75 11.76
CA GLY A 361 8.32 -21.48 11.95
C GLY A 361 8.57 -20.40 13.00
N PHE A 362 7.77 -19.33 13.00
CA PHE A 362 7.82 -18.32 14.06
C PHE A 362 7.53 -18.93 15.44
N LEU A 363 6.46 -19.71 15.59
CA LEU A 363 6.08 -20.31 16.88
C LEU A 363 7.11 -21.33 17.39
N ARG A 364 7.72 -22.12 16.50
CA ARG A 364 8.84 -23.00 16.88
C ARG A 364 10.00 -22.22 17.47
N LYS A 365 10.34 -21.08 16.86
CA LYS A 365 11.38 -20.18 17.37
C LYS A 365 10.99 -19.61 18.74
N VAL A 366 9.73 -19.22 18.93
CA VAL A 366 9.21 -18.77 20.23
C VAL A 366 9.38 -19.85 21.29
N ILE A 367 8.92 -21.09 21.03
CA ILE A 367 9.04 -22.21 21.96
C ILE A 367 10.50 -22.48 22.33
N SER A 368 11.39 -22.53 21.33
CA SER A 368 12.83 -22.70 21.55
C SER A 368 13.41 -21.59 22.44
N THR A 369 13.07 -20.34 22.13
CA THR A 369 13.55 -19.17 22.86
C THR A 369 13.06 -19.18 24.31
N VAL A 370 11.78 -19.50 24.54
CA VAL A 370 11.22 -19.62 25.89
C VAL A 370 11.95 -20.69 26.68
N ALA A 371 12.18 -21.87 26.08
CA ALA A 371 12.90 -22.96 26.74
C ALA A 371 14.37 -22.60 27.04
N GLU A 372 15.01 -21.76 26.22
CA GLU A 372 16.34 -21.22 26.52
C GLU A 372 16.30 -20.23 27.68
N LEU A 373 15.33 -19.31 27.69
CA LEU A 373 15.15 -18.31 28.75
C LEU A 373 14.83 -18.96 30.10
N GLU A 374 14.02 -20.02 30.12
CA GLU A 374 13.68 -20.78 31.32
C GLU A 374 14.87 -21.53 31.93
N ARG A 375 15.89 -21.86 31.13
CA ARG A 375 17.13 -22.51 31.62
C ARG A 375 18.17 -21.50 32.09
N ASP A 376 17.99 -20.23 31.78
CA ASP A 376 18.95 -19.19 32.11
C ASP A 376 18.75 -18.75 33.58
N PRO A 377 19.74 -18.97 34.47
CA PRO A 377 19.62 -18.60 35.88
C PRO A 377 19.43 -17.09 36.08
N GLU A 378 19.80 -16.26 35.10
CA GLU A 378 19.55 -14.81 35.11
C GLU A 378 18.04 -14.49 35.23
N PHE A 379 17.16 -15.30 34.65
CA PHE A 379 15.71 -15.06 34.60
C PHE A 379 14.90 -15.97 35.55
N ALA A 380 15.56 -16.72 36.44
CA ALA A 380 14.89 -17.65 37.35
C ALA A 380 13.83 -16.98 38.27
N SER A 381 14.07 -15.73 38.68
CA SER A 381 13.09 -14.94 39.44
C SER A 381 11.84 -14.64 38.62
N LEU A 382 11.98 -14.31 37.34
CA LEU A 382 10.86 -14.07 36.43
C LEU A 382 10.11 -15.36 36.14
N GLN A 383 10.79 -16.49 36.01
CA GLN A 383 10.12 -17.77 35.81
C GLN A 383 9.22 -18.14 37.00
N ARG A 384 9.69 -17.91 38.23
CA ARG A 384 8.92 -18.20 39.44
C ARG A 384 7.79 -17.19 39.66
N ASP A 385 8.08 -15.92 39.47
CA ASP A 385 7.21 -14.84 39.94
C ASP A 385 6.30 -14.31 38.82
N THR A 386 6.67 -14.51 37.54
CA THR A 386 5.94 -14.01 36.37
C THR A 386 6.26 -14.78 35.07
N PRO A 387 5.86 -16.07 35.00
CA PRO A 387 6.19 -16.96 33.87
C PRO A 387 5.84 -16.40 32.48
N GLY A 388 4.73 -15.64 32.38
CA GLY A 388 4.29 -15.03 31.12
C GLY A 388 5.24 -14.00 30.51
N ALA A 389 6.18 -13.45 31.30
CA ALA A 389 7.15 -12.48 30.80
C ALA A 389 8.14 -13.07 29.79
N LEU A 390 8.57 -14.32 30.00
CA LEU A 390 9.50 -15.00 29.10
C LEU A 390 8.87 -15.21 27.72
N ARG A 391 7.60 -15.64 27.70
CA ARG A 391 6.83 -15.80 26.46
C ARG A 391 6.61 -14.47 25.76
N ARG A 392 6.23 -13.42 26.51
CA ARG A 392 6.08 -12.06 25.97
C ARG A 392 7.37 -11.57 25.32
N ALA A 393 8.51 -11.77 25.96
CA ALA A 393 9.82 -11.41 25.42
C ALA A 393 10.11 -12.14 24.11
N ALA A 394 9.90 -13.46 24.07
CA ALA A 394 10.12 -14.26 22.88
C ALA A 394 9.21 -13.86 21.69
N ILE A 395 7.94 -13.53 21.97
CA ILE A 395 6.96 -13.15 20.94
C ILE A 395 7.17 -11.72 20.44
N SER A 396 7.28 -10.76 21.37
CA SER A 396 7.24 -9.32 21.05
C SER A 396 8.63 -8.73 20.78
N TYR A 397 9.69 -9.39 21.24
CA TYR A 397 11.08 -8.93 21.09
C TYR A 397 11.99 -10.05 20.56
N PRO A 398 11.66 -10.68 19.42
CA PRO A 398 12.36 -11.88 18.94
C PRO A 398 13.82 -11.61 18.51
N ALA A 399 14.22 -10.35 18.37
CA ALA A 399 15.59 -9.95 18.05
C ALA A 399 16.51 -9.91 19.28
N ASP A 400 15.99 -9.50 20.44
CA ASP A 400 16.73 -9.44 21.72
C ASP A 400 15.81 -9.64 22.93
N PRO A 401 15.33 -10.88 23.16
CA PRO A 401 14.42 -11.17 24.26
C PRO A 401 15.11 -11.02 25.62
N LYS A 402 16.40 -11.34 25.72
CA LYS A 402 17.17 -11.20 26.98
C LYS A 402 17.36 -9.74 27.36
N GLY A 403 17.68 -8.86 26.40
CA GLY A 403 17.81 -7.44 26.65
C GLY A 403 16.50 -6.81 27.14
N PHE A 404 15.36 -7.21 26.58
CA PHE A 404 14.05 -6.81 27.09
C PHE A 404 13.84 -7.25 28.55
N LEU A 405 14.09 -8.52 28.87
CA LEU A 405 13.91 -9.05 30.23
C LEU A 405 14.83 -8.40 31.25
N ARG A 406 16.08 -8.10 30.88
CA ARG A 406 17.03 -7.35 31.73
C ARG A 406 16.50 -5.97 32.08
N LYS A 407 16.01 -5.23 31.08
CA LYS A 407 15.38 -3.92 31.31
C LYS A 407 14.19 -4.06 32.25
N MET A 408 13.36 -5.09 32.06
CA MET A 408 12.20 -5.34 32.92
C MET A 408 12.60 -5.64 34.37
N ILE A 409 13.64 -6.44 34.61
CA ILE A 409 14.16 -6.72 35.95
C ILE A 409 14.60 -5.42 36.63
N VAL A 410 15.36 -4.57 35.92
CA VAL A 410 15.79 -3.26 36.45
C VAL A 410 14.57 -2.39 36.79
N THR A 411 13.60 -2.30 35.88
CA THR A 411 12.39 -1.51 36.10
C THR A 411 11.57 -2.00 37.29
N VAL A 412 11.42 -3.31 37.48
CA VAL A 412 10.74 -3.89 38.65
C VAL A 412 11.50 -3.54 39.92
N ALA A 413 12.82 -3.73 39.94
CA ALA A 413 13.64 -3.42 41.10
C ALA A 413 13.57 -1.94 41.49
N GLU A 414 13.63 -1.02 40.51
CA GLU A 414 13.48 0.41 40.74
C GLU A 414 12.09 0.77 41.26
N SER A 415 11.04 0.12 40.75
CA SER A 415 9.65 0.40 41.14
C SER A 415 9.31 -0.17 42.52
N GLU A 416 9.88 -1.31 42.93
CA GLU A 416 9.73 -1.87 44.28
C GLU A 416 10.39 -1.02 45.37
N HIS A 417 11.40 -0.21 45.02
CA HIS A 417 12.08 0.71 45.92
C HIS A 417 11.54 2.16 45.84
N ASP A 418 10.46 2.38 45.08
CA ASP A 418 9.83 3.70 44.95
C ASP A 418 9.00 4.03 46.21
N PRO A 419 9.36 5.06 46.99
CA PRO A 419 8.66 5.41 48.21
C PRO A 419 7.21 5.87 47.98
N GLU A 420 6.87 6.39 46.80
CA GLU A 420 5.48 6.76 46.47
C GLU A 420 4.60 5.51 46.32
N LEU A 421 5.10 4.47 45.65
CA LEU A 421 4.38 3.20 45.46
C LEU A 421 4.28 2.39 46.76
N ALA A 422 5.32 2.46 47.61
CA ALA A 422 5.28 1.86 48.94
C ALA A 422 4.22 2.53 49.84
N SER A 423 4.01 3.85 49.68
CA SER A 423 2.98 4.59 50.42
C SER A 423 1.55 4.35 49.92
N SER A 424 1.38 3.89 48.67
CA SER A 424 0.06 3.63 48.07
C SER A 424 -0.46 2.20 48.32
N GLY A 425 0.22 1.40 49.15
CA GLY A 425 -0.16 0.02 49.45
C GLY A 425 0.07 -0.96 48.28
N ALA A 426 0.82 -0.57 47.25
CA ALA A 426 1.10 -1.44 46.11
C ALA A 426 1.99 -2.61 46.55
N THR A 427 1.51 -3.84 46.39
CA THR A 427 2.33 -5.01 46.70
C THR A 427 3.37 -5.25 45.59
N PRO A 428 4.51 -5.89 45.90
CA PRO A 428 5.51 -6.27 44.89
C PRO A 428 4.90 -7.08 43.72
N GLY A 429 3.88 -7.90 43.98
CA GLY A 429 3.15 -8.63 42.94
C GLY A 429 2.35 -7.72 41.99
N MET A 430 1.74 -6.65 42.49
CA MET A 430 1.01 -5.68 41.68
C MET A 430 1.95 -4.85 40.80
N ILE A 431 3.09 -4.43 41.36
CA ILE A 431 4.13 -3.69 40.64
C ILE A 431 4.68 -4.53 39.49
N ARG A 432 5.00 -5.80 39.75
CA ARG A 432 5.46 -6.75 38.73
C ARG A 432 4.42 -6.95 37.61
N HIS A 433 3.15 -7.11 37.98
CA HIS A 433 2.08 -7.31 36.99
C HIS A 433 1.85 -6.07 36.11
N ASP A 434 1.94 -4.86 36.66
CA ASP A 434 1.75 -3.61 35.93
C ASP A 434 2.92 -3.30 34.97
N VAL A 435 4.16 -3.47 35.44
CA VAL A 435 5.38 -3.34 34.61
C VAL A 435 5.34 -4.28 33.40
N ILE A 436 4.79 -5.49 33.57
CA ILE A 436 4.64 -6.46 32.49
C ILE A 436 3.58 -6.02 31.49
N ARG A 437 2.44 -5.48 31.96
CA ARG A 437 1.34 -5.06 31.10
C ARG A 437 1.71 -3.80 30.31
N ARG A 438 2.51 -2.90 30.88
CA ARG A 438 2.95 -1.63 30.26
C ARG A 438 4.45 -1.35 30.48
N PRO A 439 5.35 -2.00 29.72
CA PRO A 439 6.79 -1.78 29.84
C PRO A 439 7.24 -0.35 29.52
N SER A 440 6.44 0.37 28.72
CA SER A 440 6.67 1.76 28.29
C SER A 440 6.15 2.81 29.28
N ASP A 441 5.29 2.44 30.24
CA ASP A 441 4.85 3.30 31.35
C ASP A 441 4.54 2.44 32.60
N PRO A 442 5.58 1.90 33.26
CA PRO A 442 5.45 0.97 34.38
C PRO A 442 4.86 1.59 35.66
N ARG A 443 4.57 2.90 35.66
CA ARG A 443 4.10 3.66 36.83
C ARG A 443 2.77 4.39 36.60
N GLY A 444 2.19 4.28 35.41
CA GLY A 444 0.99 5.05 35.04
C GLY A 444 -0.26 4.62 35.80
N LEU A 445 -0.50 3.31 35.89
CA LEU A 445 -1.71 2.76 36.51
C LEU A 445 -1.65 2.86 38.03
N LEU A 446 -0.50 2.54 38.63
CA LEU A 446 -0.28 2.70 40.07
C LEU A 446 -0.32 4.17 40.52
N ARG A 447 0.20 5.13 39.73
CA ARG A 447 0.02 6.56 40.04
C ARG A 447 -1.43 6.99 39.93
N GLN A 448 -2.15 6.54 38.92
CA GLN A 448 -3.58 6.83 38.75
C GLN A 448 -4.43 6.25 39.90
N MET A 449 -4.10 5.05 40.37
CA MET A 449 -4.72 4.42 41.53
C MET A 449 -4.34 5.11 42.85
N SER A 450 -3.09 5.56 43.02
CA SER A 450 -2.68 6.35 44.19
C SER A 450 -3.42 7.69 44.26
N GLN A 451 -3.63 8.35 43.11
CA GLN A 451 -4.38 9.60 43.03
C GLN A 451 -5.86 9.40 43.35
N GLN A 452 -6.45 8.27 42.94
CA GLN A 452 -7.82 7.90 43.31
C GLN A 452 -7.96 7.57 44.81
N ALA A 453 -6.97 6.90 45.41
CA ALA A 453 -6.94 6.59 46.84
C ALA A 453 -6.78 7.85 47.71
N VAL A 454 -5.96 8.82 47.28
CA VAL A 454 -5.83 10.12 47.97
C VAL A 454 -7.11 10.95 47.86
N THR A 455 -7.88 10.81 46.77
CA THR A 455 -9.20 11.46 46.66
C THR A 455 -10.30 10.76 47.46
N SER A 456 -10.18 9.45 47.73
CA SER A 456 -11.15 8.70 48.54
C SER A 456 -10.85 8.75 50.05
N GLU A 457 -9.60 8.93 50.49
CA GLU A 457 -9.29 9.19 51.91
C GLU A 457 -9.79 10.56 52.40
N GLY A 458 -10.09 11.50 51.48
CA GLY A 458 -10.84 12.72 51.79
C GLY A 458 -12.36 12.50 51.96
N ALA A 459 -12.88 11.33 51.57
CA ALA A 459 -14.30 11.02 51.53
C ALA A 459 -14.57 9.60 52.07
N SER A 460 -14.84 9.54 53.37
CA SER A 460 -15.50 8.43 54.10
C SER A 460 -14.60 7.49 54.90
N ARG A 461 -14.50 7.82 56.19
CA ARG A 461 -14.73 6.85 57.27
C ARG A 461 -16.05 6.11 56.99
N GLU A 462 -15.98 4.90 56.48
CA GLU A 462 -16.90 3.79 56.80
C GLU A 462 -16.42 2.53 56.05
N GLY A 463 -16.28 1.43 56.79
CA GLY A 463 -15.53 0.26 56.36
C GLY A 463 -16.17 -0.50 55.20
N ALA A 464 -15.36 -0.77 54.17
CA ALA A 464 -15.59 -1.82 53.20
C ALA A 464 -14.27 -2.59 52.96
N SER A 465 -14.35 -3.91 53.02
CA SER A 465 -13.22 -4.83 52.89
C SER A 465 -12.70 -4.87 51.45
N TRP A 466 -11.37 -4.89 51.30
CA TRP A 466 -10.61 -4.88 50.03
C TRP A 466 -10.88 -6.08 49.10
N SER A 467 -11.61 -7.09 49.56
CA SER A 467 -11.95 -8.30 48.81
C SER A 467 -13.02 -8.09 47.72
N ASP A 468 -13.91 -7.10 47.89
CA ASP A 468 -15.10 -6.96 47.04
C ASP A 468 -14.87 -6.05 45.81
N ALA A 469 -13.81 -5.22 45.81
CA ALA A 469 -13.52 -4.29 44.71
C ALA A 469 -12.82 -4.94 43.51
N LEU A 470 -12.15 -6.08 43.71
CA LEU A 470 -11.45 -6.84 42.66
C LEU A 470 -12.37 -7.78 41.86
N LEU A 471 -13.60 -8.03 42.34
CA LEU A 471 -14.60 -8.90 41.69
C LEU A 471 -15.67 -8.14 40.89
N ALA A 472 -15.67 -6.80 40.94
CA ALA A 472 -16.72 -5.98 40.31
C ALA A 472 -16.40 -5.46 38.90
N GLN A 473 -15.22 -5.77 38.33
CA GLN A 473 -14.87 -5.37 36.96
C GLN A 473 -15.01 -6.50 35.92
N ASP A 474 -15.38 -7.71 36.33
CA ASP A 474 -15.65 -8.85 35.44
C ASP A 474 -17.12 -9.29 35.53
N THR A 475 -18.03 -8.47 34.98
CA THR A 475 -19.31 -8.97 34.45
C THR A 475 -19.75 -8.10 33.25
N PRO A 476 -19.89 -8.66 32.05
CA PRO A 476 -20.78 -8.08 31.04
C PRO A 476 -22.21 -8.34 31.52
N GLY A 477 -22.93 -7.28 31.85
CA GLY A 477 -24.36 -7.37 32.19
C GLY A 477 -25.15 -7.84 30.98
N ASP A 478 -25.56 -9.10 31.00
CA ASP A 478 -26.74 -9.59 30.31
C ASP A 478 -27.98 -8.91 30.92
N GLY A 479 -28.88 -8.42 30.06
CA GLY A 479 -29.98 -7.55 30.48
C GLY A 479 -30.94 -7.16 29.37
N GLY A 480 -31.32 -8.11 28.52
CA GLY A 480 -32.42 -7.94 27.57
C GLY A 480 -33.82 -8.16 28.19
N ARG A 481 -34.69 -7.15 28.03
CA ARG A 481 -36.19 -7.13 28.02
C ARG A 481 -36.98 -7.23 29.35
N ALA A 482 -37.78 -6.19 29.65
CA ALA A 482 -39.18 -6.08 29.19
C ALA A 482 -39.93 -4.88 29.85
N ARG A 483 -40.32 -3.89 29.05
CA ARG A 483 -41.70 -3.40 28.87
C ARG A 483 -41.77 -2.45 27.68
#